data_AF-A0AAD8U2C2-F1
#
_entry.id   AF-A0AAD8U2C2-F1
#
_cell.length_a   1.000
_cell.length_b   1.000
_cell.length_c   1.000
_cell.angle_alpha   90.00
_cell.angle_beta   90.00
_cell.angle_gamma   90.00
#
_symmetry.space_group_name_H-M   'P 1'
#
loop_
_entity.id
_entity.type
_entity.pdbx_description
1 polymer ?
#
loop_
_entity_poly.entity_id
_entity_poly.type
_entity_poly.pdbx_seq_one_letter_code
_entity_poly.pdbx_strand_id
1 'polypeptide(L)'
;MARPSQLYLLAYNSLQSLGWSLALFRLLACLAPPVSVHPAYALAGDLICFLQTCAVLETVHAAVGLVPTSPFLAFLQWGGRTHFVLALLRQIPEVQGSPSVFITFMAWSISEVIRYSHYALTTLKVCPAWLTYLRYTAFIPLYPIGVGPGEMWTIYQALPFVKERDLYSGFFAKFSMSYHSFLVGGLLCYPLLWLKLYLHVFKQRKSKLGKHAIPNKRSLGTACSLTAGHSSPAAGAAAATAVMGNFRKLGRHAAHRVSMLRTMVSQLVKHERIETTVAKAKEVRRKADQMVQLGKDGTLDSARRASAFVRGDDVVHKLFTELAYRYKDRAGGYTRLLRTRIRIGDAAPMAYIEFVDRENELREAKPATPQPPQRAPLDPWARSCASQQWAGPKVSHNSGTEGL
;
A
#
# COMPACT_ATOMS: atom_id res chain seq x y z
N MET A 1 14.43 -23.88 1.39
CA MET A 1 14.78 -23.81 -0.05
C MET A 1 13.98 -22.68 -0.69
N ALA A 2 14.65 -21.75 -1.38
CA ALA A 2 13.97 -20.66 -2.07
C ALA A 2 13.10 -21.21 -3.21
N ARG A 3 11.91 -20.63 -3.43
CA ARG A 3 11.04 -21.05 -4.55
C ARG A 3 11.75 -20.71 -5.87
N PRO A 4 11.65 -21.52 -6.93
CA PRO A 4 12.34 -21.27 -8.20
C PRO A 4 11.98 -19.91 -8.80
N SER A 5 10.73 -19.46 -8.63
CA SER A 5 10.29 -18.13 -9.05
C SER A 5 10.98 -16.98 -8.31
N GLN A 6 11.35 -17.17 -7.03
CA GLN A 6 12.09 -16.18 -6.26
C GLN A 6 13.55 -16.09 -6.70
N LEU A 7 14.18 -17.23 -7.02
CA LEU A 7 15.55 -17.26 -7.55
C LEU A 7 15.63 -16.58 -8.92
N TYR A 8 14.67 -16.86 -9.79
CA TYR A 8 14.56 -16.18 -11.09
C TYR A 8 14.39 -14.67 -10.95
N LEU A 9 13.44 -14.22 -10.12
CA LEU A 9 13.21 -12.79 -9.90
C LEU A 9 14.43 -12.10 -9.27
N LEU A 10 15.13 -12.78 -8.37
CA LEU A 10 16.37 -12.27 -7.80
C LEU A 10 17.43 -12.11 -8.88
N ALA A 11 17.68 -13.14 -9.69
CA ALA A 11 18.65 -13.10 -10.77
C ALA A 11 18.34 -11.98 -11.78
N TYR A 12 17.09 -11.91 -12.25
CA TYR A 12 16.63 -10.87 -13.18
C TYR A 12 16.84 -9.46 -12.62
N ASN A 13 16.37 -9.20 -11.40
CA ASN A 13 16.50 -7.86 -10.81
C ASN A 13 17.96 -7.50 -10.52
N SER A 14 18.80 -8.46 -10.11
CA SER A 14 20.23 -8.22 -9.91
C SER A 14 20.95 -7.93 -11.22
N LEU A 15 20.67 -8.69 -12.29
CA LEU A 15 21.24 -8.47 -13.62
C LEU A 15 20.84 -7.10 -14.18
N GLN A 16 19.55 -6.73 -14.09
CA GLN A 16 19.09 -5.41 -14.49
C GLN A 16 19.77 -4.31 -13.65
N SER A 17 19.85 -4.48 -12.33
CA SER A 17 20.52 -3.50 -11.46
C SER A 17 21.99 -3.31 -11.85
N LEU A 18 22.73 -4.39 -12.14
CA LEU A 18 24.12 -4.33 -12.58
C LEU A 18 24.26 -3.66 -13.94
N GLY A 19 23.38 -3.98 -14.89
CA GLY A 19 23.36 -3.37 -16.21
C GLY A 19 23.14 -1.85 -16.14
N TRP A 20 22.16 -1.41 -15.36
CA TRP A 20 21.90 0.02 -15.16
C TRP A 20 23.00 0.72 -14.37
N SER A 21 23.67 0.03 -13.44
CA SER A 21 24.87 0.57 -12.75
C SER A 21 26.03 0.78 -13.72
N LEU A 22 26.23 -0.15 -14.66
CA LEU A 22 27.24 0.00 -15.71
C LEU A 22 26.88 1.16 -16.66
N ALA A 23 25.62 1.31 -17.04
CA ALA A 23 25.16 2.46 -17.83
C ALA A 23 25.41 3.79 -17.09
N LEU A 24 25.08 3.84 -15.80
CA LEU A 24 25.34 5.00 -14.95
C LEU A 24 26.83 5.33 -14.89
N PHE A 25 27.69 4.32 -14.70
CA PHE A 25 29.14 4.51 -14.66
C PHE A 25 29.69 5.08 -15.97
N ARG A 26 29.22 4.58 -17.13
CA ARG A 26 29.60 5.12 -18.45
C ARG A 26 29.15 6.57 -18.65
N LEU A 27 27.98 6.94 -18.13
CA LEU A 27 27.48 8.32 -18.19
C LEU A 27 28.27 9.25 -17.27
N LEU A 28 28.69 8.78 -16.08
CA LEU A 28 29.52 9.57 -15.18
C LEU A 28 30.87 9.95 -15.80
N ALA A 29 31.39 9.14 -16.74
CA ALA A 29 32.60 9.48 -17.49
C ALA A 29 32.43 10.76 -18.35
N CYS A 30 31.21 11.12 -18.77
CA CYS A 30 30.95 12.38 -19.48
C CYS A 30 31.15 13.62 -18.60
N LEU A 31 31.12 13.44 -17.27
CA LEU A 31 31.36 14.49 -16.28
C LEU A 31 32.84 14.59 -15.89
N ALA A 32 33.69 13.69 -16.40
CA ALA A 32 35.14 13.79 -16.19
C ALA A 32 35.73 14.90 -17.09
N PRO A 33 36.80 15.60 -16.67
CA PRO A 33 37.42 16.63 -17.49
C PRO A 33 38.04 16.05 -18.78
N PRO A 34 37.84 16.66 -19.97
CA PRO A 34 36.98 17.82 -20.25
C PRO A 34 35.49 17.44 -20.26
N VAL A 35 34.68 18.20 -19.51
CA VAL A 35 33.24 17.91 -19.36
C VAL A 35 32.54 18.07 -20.70
N SER A 36 32.14 16.96 -21.30
CA SER A 36 31.39 16.93 -22.56
C SER A 36 30.21 15.98 -22.43
N VAL A 37 29.01 16.53 -22.54
CA VAL A 37 27.74 15.78 -22.41
C VAL A 37 27.21 15.26 -23.74
N HIS A 38 27.80 15.69 -24.86
CA HIS A 38 27.44 15.27 -26.21
C HIS A 38 27.65 13.77 -26.51
N PRO A 39 28.71 13.09 -26.04
CA PRO A 39 28.93 11.67 -26.32
C PRO A 39 28.08 10.72 -25.45
N ALA A 40 27.14 11.24 -24.65
CA ALA A 40 26.35 10.45 -23.71
C ALA A 40 25.63 9.27 -24.37
N TYR A 41 25.04 9.49 -25.55
CA TYR A 41 24.38 8.42 -26.30
C TYR A 41 25.39 7.43 -26.88
N ALA A 42 26.53 7.88 -27.39
CA ALA A 42 27.56 6.98 -27.92
C ALA A 42 28.14 6.04 -26.85
N LEU A 43 28.27 6.53 -25.61
CA LEU A 43 28.85 5.75 -24.50
C LEU A 43 27.87 4.75 -23.88
N ALA A 44 26.62 5.14 -23.68
CA ALA A 44 25.64 4.35 -22.92
C ALA A 44 24.38 3.95 -23.71
N GLY A 45 24.13 4.54 -24.87
CA GLY A 45 22.88 4.40 -25.62
C GLY A 45 22.55 2.97 -26.01
N ASP A 46 23.49 2.23 -26.59
CA ASP A 46 23.25 0.82 -26.97
C ASP A 46 22.99 -0.08 -25.75
N LEU A 47 23.70 0.16 -24.65
CA LEU A 47 23.46 -0.57 -23.40
C LEU A 47 22.06 -0.28 -22.84
N ILE A 48 21.66 0.99 -22.82
CA ILE A 48 20.33 1.41 -22.37
C ILE A 48 19.23 0.83 -23.29
N CYS A 49 19.44 0.84 -24.60
CA CYS A 49 18.53 0.19 -25.57
C CYS A 49 18.34 -1.30 -25.26
N PHE A 50 19.44 -2.01 -24.99
CA PHE A 50 19.41 -3.42 -24.65
C PHE A 50 18.67 -3.68 -23.34
N LEU A 51 18.99 -2.95 -22.27
CA LEU A 51 18.33 -3.09 -20.96
C LEU A 51 16.83 -2.81 -21.04
N GLN A 52 16.45 -1.80 -21.83
CA GLN A 52 15.06 -1.43 -22.06
C GLN A 52 14.30 -2.49 -22.88
N THR A 53 14.96 -3.16 -23.81
CA THR A 53 14.39 -4.29 -24.55
C THR A 53 14.14 -5.47 -23.60
N CYS A 54 15.12 -5.80 -22.75
CA CYS A 54 14.98 -6.83 -21.72
C CYS A 54 13.86 -6.51 -20.70
N ALA A 55 13.58 -5.22 -20.45
CA ALA A 55 12.55 -4.78 -19.52
C ALA A 55 11.11 -5.14 -19.98
N VAL A 56 10.90 -5.59 -21.23
CA VAL A 56 9.62 -6.15 -21.67
C VAL A 56 9.17 -7.32 -20.78
N LEU A 57 10.13 -8.05 -20.21
CA LEU A 57 9.88 -9.15 -19.30
C LEU A 57 9.10 -8.72 -18.05
N GLU A 58 9.18 -7.46 -17.61
CA GLU A 58 8.35 -6.97 -16.49
C GLU A 58 6.85 -7.00 -16.82
N THR A 59 6.51 -6.65 -18.06
CA THR A 59 5.13 -6.73 -18.54
C THR A 59 4.67 -8.19 -18.57
N VAL A 60 5.55 -9.10 -19.00
CA VAL A 60 5.29 -10.54 -19.00
C VAL A 60 5.14 -11.08 -17.57
N HIS A 61 5.99 -10.67 -16.62
CA HIS A 61 5.89 -11.09 -15.22
C HIS A 61 4.58 -10.65 -14.58
N ALA A 62 4.11 -9.44 -14.90
CA ALA A 62 2.81 -8.96 -14.48
C ALA A 62 1.67 -9.79 -15.13
N ALA A 63 1.76 -10.08 -16.43
CA ALA A 63 0.75 -10.86 -17.16
C ALA A 63 0.62 -12.31 -16.65
N VAL A 64 1.73 -12.95 -16.32
CA VAL A 64 1.78 -14.31 -15.75
C VAL A 64 1.37 -14.33 -14.27
N GLY A 65 1.29 -13.16 -13.62
CA GLY A 65 0.94 -13.06 -12.20
C GLY A 65 2.10 -13.36 -11.24
N LEU A 66 3.34 -13.35 -11.72
CA LEU A 66 4.54 -13.44 -10.88
C LEU A 66 4.68 -12.23 -9.95
N VAL A 67 4.24 -11.06 -10.42
CA VAL A 67 4.28 -9.79 -9.69
C VAL A 67 2.86 -9.22 -9.60
N PRO A 68 2.41 -8.73 -8.42
CA PRO A 68 1.04 -8.24 -8.20
C PRO A 68 0.82 -6.82 -8.75
N THR A 69 1.15 -6.62 -10.03
CA THR A 69 0.98 -5.34 -10.76
C THR A 69 0.05 -5.59 -11.94
N SER A 70 -0.76 -4.58 -12.30
CA SER A 70 -1.61 -4.68 -13.49
C SER A 70 -0.74 -4.73 -14.76
N PRO A 71 -0.88 -5.75 -15.63
CA PRO A 71 -0.08 -5.91 -16.84
C PRO A 71 -0.16 -4.70 -17.78
N PHE A 72 -1.36 -4.11 -17.90
CA PHE A 72 -1.59 -2.95 -18.76
C PHE A 72 -0.79 -1.70 -18.34
N LEU A 73 -0.72 -1.42 -17.03
CA LEU A 73 0.08 -0.27 -16.57
C LEU A 73 1.58 -0.52 -16.73
N ALA A 74 2.03 -1.77 -16.54
CA ALA A 74 3.42 -2.14 -16.79
C ALA A 74 3.78 -1.98 -18.29
N PHE A 75 2.87 -2.41 -19.17
CA PHE A 75 3.02 -2.22 -20.61
C PHE A 75 3.11 -0.75 -21.00
N LEU A 76 2.23 0.12 -20.49
CA LEU A 76 2.28 1.55 -20.81
C LEU A 76 3.57 2.23 -20.31
N GLN A 77 4.06 1.84 -19.12
CA GLN A 77 5.30 2.35 -18.56
C GLN A 77 6.53 1.93 -19.37
N TRP A 78 6.58 0.66 -19.77
CA TRP A 78 7.63 0.15 -20.65
C TRP A 78 7.53 0.77 -22.05
N GLY A 79 6.33 0.77 -22.63
CA GLY A 79 6.06 1.25 -23.98
C GLY A 79 6.43 2.72 -24.19
N GLY A 80 6.12 3.60 -23.22
CA GLY A 80 6.51 5.02 -23.31
C GLY A 80 8.03 5.22 -23.37
N ARG A 81 8.79 4.51 -22.52
CA ARG A 81 10.25 4.59 -22.49
C ARG A 81 10.90 3.95 -23.72
N THR A 82 10.39 2.80 -24.13
CA THR A 82 10.86 2.08 -25.31
C THR A 82 10.59 2.88 -26.58
N HIS A 83 9.44 3.54 -26.67
CA HIS A 83 9.13 4.47 -27.76
C HIS A 83 10.15 5.61 -27.83
N PHE A 84 10.43 6.25 -26.70
CA PHE A 84 11.43 7.32 -26.63
C PHE A 84 12.83 6.88 -27.08
N VAL A 85 13.32 5.74 -26.60
CA VAL A 85 14.70 5.30 -26.91
C VAL A 85 14.82 4.62 -28.28
N LEU A 86 13.96 3.63 -28.58
CA LEU A 86 14.11 2.81 -29.78
C LEU A 86 13.42 3.40 -31.01
N ALA A 87 12.25 4.02 -30.84
CA ALA A 87 11.50 4.56 -31.97
C ALA A 87 11.88 6.00 -32.31
N LEU A 88 12.31 6.80 -31.32
CA LEU A 88 12.68 8.19 -31.53
C LEU A 88 14.21 8.39 -31.55
N LEU A 89 14.90 8.17 -30.43
CA LEU A 89 16.33 8.47 -30.32
C LEU A 89 17.21 7.65 -31.28
N ARG A 90 16.94 6.35 -31.42
CA ARG A 90 17.73 5.48 -32.31
C ARG A 90 17.58 5.84 -33.80
N GLN A 91 16.47 6.47 -34.19
CA GLN A 91 16.17 6.83 -35.59
C GLN A 91 16.65 8.23 -35.98
N ILE A 92 16.97 9.09 -35.01
CA ILE A 92 17.33 10.49 -35.24
C ILE A 92 18.70 10.76 -34.61
N PRO A 93 19.81 10.45 -35.32
CA PRO A 93 21.17 10.68 -34.84
C PRO A 93 21.46 12.12 -34.42
N GLU A 94 20.80 13.09 -35.05
CA GLU A 94 21.00 14.53 -34.82
C GLU A 94 20.64 14.94 -33.38
N VAL A 95 19.64 14.29 -32.81
CA VAL A 95 19.12 14.61 -31.47
C VAL A 95 19.92 13.89 -30.38
N GLN A 96 20.67 12.84 -30.73
CA GLN A 96 21.46 12.04 -29.78
C GLN A 96 22.56 12.86 -29.07
N GLY A 97 23.10 13.88 -29.74
CA GLY A 97 24.11 14.78 -29.17
C GLY A 97 23.54 15.86 -28.25
N SER A 98 22.22 15.93 -28.06
CA SER A 98 21.61 16.98 -27.24
C SER A 98 21.87 16.76 -25.74
N PRO A 99 22.11 17.82 -24.95
CA PRO A 99 22.26 17.72 -23.49
C PRO A 99 21.06 17.06 -22.79
N SER A 100 19.87 17.17 -23.37
CA SER A 100 18.63 16.55 -22.86
C SER A 100 18.67 15.02 -22.85
N VAL A 101 19.38 14.40 -23.82
CA VAL A 101 19.60 12.95 -23.82
C VAL A 101 20.44 12.53 -22.62
N PHE A 102 21.51 13.28 -22.32
CA PHE A 102 22.33 13.03 -21.14
C PHE A 102 21.51 13.14 -19.84
N ILE A 103 20.71 14.20 -19.70
CA ILE A 103 19.84 14.40 -18.51
C ILE A 103 18.87 13.22 -18.34
N THR A 104 18.22 12.81 -19.43
CA THR A 104 17.26 11.70 -19.42
C THR A 104 17.94 10.39 -19.01
N PHE A 105 19.06 10.05 -19.66
CA PHE A 105 19.80 8.83 -19.40
C PHE A 105 20.37 8.78 -17.99
N MET A 106 20.85 9.92 -17.47
CA MET A 106 21.32 10.04 -16.10
C MET A 106 20.17 9.84 -15.10
N ALA A 107 19.05 10.53 -15.28
CA ALA A 107 17.88 10.42 -14.41
C ALA A 107 17.31 9.00 -14.41
N TRP A 108 17.18 8.39 -15.59
CA TRP A 108 16.75 6.99 -15.73
C TRP A 108 17.72 6.03 -15.05
N SER A 109 19.02 6.12 -15.35
CA SER A 109 20.00 5.18 -14.78
C SER A 109 20.04 5.23 -13.26
N ILE A 110 20.03 6.43 -12.65
CA ILE A 110 19.94 6.56 -11.18
C ILE A 110 18.64 5.93 -10.67
N SER A 111 17.50 6.24 -11.30
CA SER A 111 16.20 5.73 -10.84
C SER A 111 16.09 4.20 -10.95
N GLU A 112 16.65 3.63 -12.01
CA GLU A 112 16.57 2.19 -12.32
C GLU A 112 17.51 1.38 -11.45
N VAL A 113 18.73 1.86 -11.19
CA VAL A 113 19.65 1.24 -10.21
C VAL A 113 18.97 1.09 -8.86
N ILE A 114 18.36 2.18 -8.36
CA ILE A 114 17.65 2.19 -7.07
C ILE A 114 16.45 1.21 -7.11
N ARG A 115 15.70 1.21 -8.20
CA ARG A 115 14.48 0.41 -8.36
C ARG A 115 14.78 -1.08 -8.38
N TYR A 116 15.71 -1.53 -9.22
CA TYR A 116 16.06 -2.95 -9.35
C TYR A 116 16.82 -3.46 -8.13
N SER A 117 17.74 -2.68 -7.56
CA SER A 117 18.40 -3.02 -6.29
C SER A 117 17.38 -3.25 -5.18
N HIS A 118 16.38 -2.37 -5.05
CA HIS A 118 15.32 -2.56 -4.08
C HIS A 118 14.48 -3.81 -4.37
N TYR A 119 14.15 -4.11 -5.63
CA TYR A 119 13.38 -5.32 -5.98
C TYR A 119 14.15 -6.61 -5.68
N ALA A 120 15.44 -6.66 -5.99
CA ALA A 120 16.32 -7.78 -5.67
C ALA A 120 16.34 -8.04 -4.15
N LEU A 121 16.64 -7.02 -3.34
CA LEU A 121 16.73 -7.18 -1.87
C LEU A 121 15.37 -7.43 -1.20
N THR A 122 14.27 -6.95 -1.80
CA THR A 122 12.92 -7.29 -1.32
C THR A 122 12.60 -8.77 -1.54
N THR A 123 13.10 -9.37 -2.62
CA THR A 123 12.92 -10.80 -2.90
C THR A 123 13.62 -11.67 -1.86
N LEU A 124 14.76 -11.19 -1.34
CA LEU A 124 15.53 -11.82 -0.25
C LEU A 124 14.97 -11.54 1.15
N LYS A 125 14.01 -10.63 1.30
CA LYS A 125 13.49 -10.10 2.59
C LYS A 125 14.55 -9.40 3.46
N VAL A 126 15.68 -8.96 2.89
CA VAL A 126 16.77 -8.26 3.60
C VAL A 126 16.86 -6.80 3.15
N CYS A 127 15.74 -6.16 2.79
CA CYS A 127 15.78 -4.81 2.23
C CYS A 127 16.15 -3.77 3.30
N PRO A 128 17.29 -3.05 3.16
CA PRO A 128 17.68 -2.02 4.11
C PRO A 128 16.68 -0.86 4.15
N ALA A 129 16.51 -0.26 5.33
CA ALA A 129 15.60 0.86 5.52
C ALA A 129 16.01 2.09 4.68
N TRP A 130 17.32 2.36 4.57
CA TRP A 130 17.84 3.48 3.78
C TRP A 130 17.53 3.32 2.29
N LEU A 131 17.61 2.10 1.74
CA LEU A 131 17.30 1.86 0.32
C LEU A 131 15.81 2.01 0.04
N THR A 132 14.97 1.61 1.01
CA THR A 132 13.53 1.85 0.98
C THR A 132 13.23 3.36 1.01
N TYR A 133 13.89 4.11 1.89
CA TYR A 133 13.78 5.56 1.94
C TYR A 133 14.19 6.23 0.62
N LEU A 134 15.35 5.82 0.09
CA LEU A 134 15.90 6.32 -1.17
C LEU A 134 14.92 6.08 -2.32
N ARG A 135 14.37 4.87 -2.45
CA ARG A 135 13.36 4.53 -3.47
C ARG A 135 12.15 5.47 -3.45
N TYR A 136 11.64 5.83 -2.28
CA TYR A 136 10.43 6.67 -2.20
C TYR A 136 10.73 8.18 -2.09
N THR A 137 11.99 8.58 -2.13
CA THR A 137 12.41 9.98 -2.00
C THR A 137 13.19 10.47 -3.23
N ALA A 138 14.08 9.65 -3.80
CA ALA A 138 14.90 10.00 -4.96
C ALA A 138 14.06 10.29 -6.22
N PHE A 139 12.90 9.65 -6.38
CA PHE A 139 12.00 9.93 -7.50
C PHE A 139 11.35 11.32 -7.44
N ILE A 140 11.35 12.00 -6.30
CA ILE A 140 10.74 13.34 -6.17
C ILE A 140 11.51 14.39 -6.99
N PRO A 141 12.85 14.49 -6.89
CA PRO A 141 13.63 15.37 -7.77
C PRO A 141 13.92 14.75 -9.15
N LEU A 142 14.19 13.43 -9.23
CA LEU A 142 14.60 12.82 -10.50
C LEU A 142 13.50 12.81 -11.56
N TYR A 143 12.24 12.68 -11.15
CA TYR A 143 11.11 12.59 -12.08
C TYR A 143 10.85 13.89 -12.88
N PRO A 144 10.76 15.09 -12.27
CA PRO A 144 10.65 16.34 -13.03
C PRO A 144 11.88 16.62 -13.90
N ILE A 145 13.08 16.32 -13.40
CA ILE A 145 14.34 16.54 -14.14
C ILE A 145 14.42 15.61 -15.36
N GLY A 146 14.04 14.35 -15.23
CA GLY A 146 14.09 13.41 -16.36
C GLY A 146 13.04 13.72 -17.43
N VAL A 147 11.82 14.10 -17.03
CA VAL A 147 10.70 14.24 -17.98
C VAL A 147 10.69 15.60 -18.67
N GLY A 148 10.87 16.70 -17.93
CA GLY A 148 10.76 18.05 -18.48
C GLY A 148 11.94 18.42 -19.40
N PRO A 149 13.13 18.72 -18.85
CA PRO A 149 14.30 19.11 -19.63
C PRO A 149 14.96 17.92 -20.38
N GLY A 150 14.59 16.69 -20.03
CA GLY A 150 15.04 15.49 -20.72
C GLY A 150 14.08 15.06 -21.83
N GLU A 151 13.15 14.16 -21.53
CA GLU A 151 12.30 13.50 -22.52
C GLU A 151 11.49 14.47 -23.40
N MET A 152 10.76 15.41 -22.78
CA MET A 152 9.91 16.34 -23.51
C MET A 152 10.69 17.27 -24.42
N TRP A 153 11.82 17.77 -23.94
CA TRP A 153 12.68 18.65 -24.74
C TRP A 153 13.32 17.92 -25.91
N THR A 154 13.77 16.68 -25.71
CA THR A 154 14.27 15.82 -26.77
C THR A 154 13.19 15.51 -27.81
N ILE A 155 11.95 15.22 -27.39
CA ILE A 155 10.83 15.01 -28.32
C ILE A 155 10.57 16.29 -29.12
N TYR A 156 10.57 17.45 -28.48
CA TYR A 156 10.39 18.73 -29.15
C TYR A 156 11.48 19.00 -30.21
N GLN A 157 12.75 18.74 -29.89
CA GLN A 157 13.86 18.85 -30.84
C GLN A 157 13.77 17.86 -32.00
N ALA A 158 13.15 16.70 -31.79
CA ALA A 158 12.98 15.69 -32.82
C ALA A 158 11.86 16.00 -33.83
N LEU A 159 10.89 16.87 -33.48
CA LEU A 159 9.74 17.20 -34.33
C LEU A 159 10.10 17.63 -35.78
N PRO A 160 11.03 18.58 -36.02
CA PRO A 160 11.37 18.98 -37.39
C PRO A 160 11.91 17.80 -38.22
N PHE A 161 12.80 17.00 -37.65
CA PHE A 161 13.39 15.83 -38.31
C PHE A 161 12.35 14.74 -38.60
N VAL A 162 11.37 14.55 -37.71
CA VAL A 162 10.27 13.61 -37.92
C VAL A 162 9.39 14.04 -39.09
N LYS A 163 9.14 15.35 -39.22
CA LYS A 163 8.33 15.91 -40.32
C LYS A 163 9.06 15.80 -41.67
N GLU A 164 10.37 16.07 -41.69
CA GLU A 164 11.18 16.01 -42.91
C GLU A 164 11.39 14.57 -43.41
N ARG A 165 11.56 13.61 -42.51
CA ARG A 165 11.85 12.20 -42.85
C ARG A 165 10.61 11.32 -42.97
N ASP A 166 9.43 11.86 -42.67
CA ASP A 166 8.14 11.15 -42.62
C ASP A 166 8.22 9.77 -41.93
N LEU A 167 8.84 9.76 -40.74
CA LEU A 167 9.12 8.52 -40.01
C LEU A 167 7.83 7.77 -39.67
N TYR A 168 7.83 6.46 -39.92
CA TYR A 168 6.73 5.53 -39.64
C TYR A 168 5.41 5.79 -40.38
N SER A 169 5.43 6.52 -41.50
CA SER A 169 4.24 6.81 -42.32
C SER A 169 3.42 5.57 -42.68
N GLY A 170 4.05 4.47 -43.07
CA GLY A 170 3.34 3.22 -43.40
C GLY A 170 2.56 2.57 -42.24
N PHE A 171 3.02 2.71 -41.00
CA PHE A 171 2.29 2.20 -39.82
C PHE A 171 1.15 3.14 -39.43
N PHE A 172 1.43 4.44 -39.42
CA PHE A 172 0.52 5.49 -38.98
C PHE A 172 -0.58 5.83 -40.00
N ALA A 173 -0.36 5.55 -41.29
CA ALA A 173 -1.38 5.62 -42.33
C ALA A 173 -2.63 4.78 -42.01
N LYS A 174 -2.47 3.64 -41.31
CA LYS A 174 -3.58 2.79 -40.88
C LYS A 174 -4.50 3.47 -39.86
N PHE A 175 -4.00 4.46 -39.15
CA PHE A 175 -4.71 5.18 -38.09
C PHE A 175 -5.17 6.58 -38.54
N SER A 176 -5.05 6.91 -39.84
CA SER A 176 -5.37 8.24 -40.41
C SER A 176 -4.69 9.41 -39.69
N MET A 177 -3.56 9.16 -39.02
CA MET A 177 -2.87 10.16 -38.20
C MET A 177 -1.38 10.12 -38.50
N SER A 178 -0.73 11.27 -38.63
CA SER A 178 0.73 11.31 -38.86
C SER A 178 1.51 11.07 -37.57
N TYR A 179 2.74 10.53 -37.68
CA TYR A 179 3.61 10.34 -36.53
C TYR A 179 4.00 11.68 -35.88
N HIS A 180 4.17 12.73 -36.69
CA HIS A 180 4.36 14.09 -36.18
C HIS A 180 3.16 14.54 -35.30
N SER A 181 1.92 14.34 -35.77
CA SER A 181 0.71 14.65 -35.00
C SER A 181 0.62 13.83 -33.71
N PHE A 182 1.04 12.55 -33.74
CA PHE A 182 1.13 11.71 -32.54
C PHE A 182 2.06 12.31 -31.50
N LEU A 183 3.27 12.71 -31.90
CA LEU A 183 4.26 13.31 -31.00
C LEU A 183 3.81 14.66 -30.45
N VAL A 184 3.18 15.50 -31.26
CA VAL A 184 2.61 16.79 -30.81
C VAL A 184 1.48 16.56 -29.81
N GLY A 185 0.54 15.64 -30.10
CA GLY A 185 -0.54 15.28 -29.19
C GLY A 185 0.00 14.69 -27.87
N GLY A 186 1.06 13.88 -27.97
CA GLY A 186 1.82 13.38 -26.84
C GLY A 186 2.39 14.52 -26.00
N LEU A 187 3.12 15.46 -26.61
CA LEU A 187 3.76 16.59 -25.94
C LEU A 187 2.74 17.51 -25.23
N LEU A 188 1.54 17.69 -25.81
CA LEU A 188 0.46 18.46 -25.20
C LEU A 188 -0.21 17.72 -24.02
N CYS A 189 -0.45 16.41 -24.16
CA CYS A 189 -1.08 15.61 -23.10
C CYS A 189 -0.12 15.27 -21.96
N TYR A 190 1.18 15.17 -22.24
CA TYR A 190 2.16 14.60 -21.34
C TYR A 190 2.31 15.38 -20.02
N PRO A 191 2.32 16.74 -19.97
CA PRO A 191 2.35 17.50 -18.72
C PRO A 191 1.22 17.17 -17.74
N LEU A 192 0.00 16.94 -18.24
CA LEU A 192 -1.17 16.61 -17.42
C LEU A 192 -1.07 15.20 -16.85
N LEU A 193 -0.66 14.25 -17.68
CA LEU A 193 -0.44 12.86 -17.27
C LEU A 193 0.71 12.76 -16.26
N TRP A 194 1.78 13.52 -16.51
CA TRP A 194 2.96 13.62 -15.66
C TRP A 194 2.61 14.17 -14.27
N LEU A 195 1.85 15.28 -14.17
CA LEU A 195 1.46 15.85 -12.89
C LEU A 195 0.66 14.85 -12.04
N LYS A 196 -0.25 14.10 -12.68
CA LYS A 196 -1.03 13.05 -12.00
C LYS A 196 -0.14 11.93 -11.45
N LEU A 197 0.84 11.47 -12.21
CA LEU A 197 1.81 10.45 -11.78
C LEU A 197 2.75 10.99 -10.69
N TYR A 198 3.18 12.25 -10.81
CA TYR A 198 4.04 12.92 -9.85
C TYR A 198 3.37 13.04 -8.47
N LEU A 199 2.12 13.51 -8.41
CA LEU A 199 1.34 13.56 -7.18
C LEU A 199 1.14 12.16 -6.56
N HIS A 200 1.09 11.11 -7.38
CA HIS A 200 1.01 9.75 -6.91
C HIS A 200 2.28 9.31 -6.16
N VAL A 201 3.47 9.80 -6.52
CA VAL A 201 4.74 9.50 -5.82
C VAL A 201 4.67 9.95 -4.34
N PHE A 202 4.13 11.15 -4.07
CA PHE A 202 3.94 11.63 -2.69
C PHE A 202 2.97 10.75 -1.90
N LYS A 203 1.89 10.30 -2.54
CA LYS A 203 0.94 9.36 -1.94
C LYS A 203 1.60 8.03 -1.59
N GLN A 204 2.45 7.50 -2.47
CA GLN A 204 3.22 6.28 -2.22
C GLN A 204 4.18 6.45 -1.05
N ARG A 205 4.94 7.56 -1.01
CA ARG A 205 5.84 7.91 0.09
C ARG A 205 5.10 7.95 1.42
N LYS A 206 3.99 8.69 1.51
CA LYS A 206 3.16 8.77 2.72
C LYS A 206 2.64 7.40 3.15
N SER A 207 2.21 6.56 2.21
CA SER A 207 1.71 5.22 2.53
C SER A 207 2.77 4.24 3.03
N LYS A 208 4.02 4.38 2.59
CA LYS A 208 5.10 3.43 2.87
C LYS A 208 5.99 3.88 4.03
N LEU A 209 6.38 5.15 4.06
CA LEU A 209 7.24 5.72 5.10
C LEU A 209 6.45 6.39 6.24
N GLY A 210 5.21 6.82 6.00
CA GLY A 210 4.38 7.49 7.02
C GLY A 210 3.74 6.57 8.08
N LYS A 211 4.23 5.33 8.23
CA LYS A 211 3.71 4.35 9.21
C LYS A 211 4.51 4.25 10.51
N HIS A 212 5.43 5.18 10.76
CA HIS A 212 6.06 5.34 12.07
C HIS A 212 5.65 6.66 12.72
N ALA A 213 5.46 6.60 14.03
CA ALA A 213 4.94 7.62 14.95
C ALA A 213 3.41 7.89 14.94
N ILE A 214 2.62 6.90 15.36
CA ILE A 214 1.64 7.15 16.43
C ILE A 214 1.82 6.02 17.45
N PRO A 215 2.53 6.24 18.58
CA PRO A 215 2.38 5.33 19.71
C PRO A 215 0.91 5.32 20.12
N ASN A 216 0.42 4.12 20.39
CA ASN A 216 -0.94 3.82 20.82
C ASN A 216 -1.41 4.88 21.85
N LYS A 217 -2.43 5.69 21.53
CA LYS A 217 -3.09 6.62 22.46
C LYS A 217 -3.89 5.89 23.55
N ARG A 218 -3.26 4.89 24.19
CA ARG A 218 -3.72 4.23 25.41
C ARG A 218 -2.78 4.49 26.59
N SER A 219 -1.66 5.19 26.40
CA SER A 219 -0.69 5.51 27.46
C SER A 219 -0.53 6.99 27.80
N LEU A 220 -1.38 7.88 27.26
CA LEU A 220 -1.46 9.28 27.70
C LEU A 220 -2.91 9.60 28.04
N GLY A 221 -3.34 9.06 29.18
CA GLY A 221 -4.60 9.36 29.83
C GLY A 221 -4.34 9.83 31.25
N THR A 222 -3.48 10.83 31.43
CA THR A 222 -3.40 11.59 32.69
C THR A 222 -2.80 12.96 32.37
N ALA A 223 -3.43 14.01 32.90
CA ALA A 223 -3.11 15.43 32.79
C ALA A 223 -3.55 16.13 31.48
N CYS A 224 -4.75 16.70 31.48
CA CYS A 224 -4.93 18.16 31.53
C CYS A 224 -6.43 18.48 31.40
N SER A 225 -7.08 18.60 32.55
CA SER A 225 -8.28 19.42 32.72
C SER A 225 -7.88 20.90 32.70
N LEU A 226 -8.81 21.74 32.22
CA LEU A 226 -8.82 23.21 32.22
C LEU A 226 -8.33 23.87 30.92
N THR A 227 -9.27 24.19 30.04
CA THR A 227 -9.72 25.57 29.81
C THR A 227 -10.81 25.59 28.75
N ALA A 228 -11.84 26.39 29.01
CA ALA A 228 -13.03 26.58 28.19
C ALA A 228 -12.75 27.46 26.96
N GLY A 229 -13.59 27.34 25.92
CA GLY A 229 -13.73 28.40 24.92
C GLY A 229 -14.30 27.97 23.57
N HIS A 230 -15.57 28.31 23.35
CA HIS A 230 -16.23 28.54 22.05
C HIS A 230 -16.37 27.38 21.04
N SER A 231 -17.60 26.89 20.89
CA SER A 231 -18.03 26.06 19.76
C SER A 231 -19.04 26.82 18.90
N SER A 232 -18.71 26.97 17.62
CA SER A 232 -19.61 27.45 16.55
C SER A 232 -20.35 26.25 15.92
N PRO A 233 -21.62 26.36 15.47
CA PRO A 233 -22.51 25.19 15.28
C PRO A 233 -22.37 24.45 13.94
N ALA A 234 -21.42 24.79 13.07
CA ALA A 234 -21.41 24.32 11.69
C ALA A 234 -20.64 23.00 11.41
N ALA A 235 -20.24 22.26 12.46
CA ALA A 235 -19.40 21.05 12.33
C ALA A 235 -20.15 19.71 12.53
N GLY A 236 -21.48 19.71 12.52
CA GLY A 236 -22.31 18.53 12.81
C GLY A 236 -22.24 17.40 11.76
N ALA A 237 -21.89 17.69 10.50
CA ALA A 237 -21.89 16.68 9.44
C ALA A 237 -20.52 15.97 9.25
N ALA A 238 -19.42 16.62 9.59
CA ALA A 238 -18.07 16.10 9.33
C ALA A 238 -17.57 15.13 10.42
N ALA A 239 -18.00 15.32 11.68
CA ALA A 239 -17.52 14.52 12.82
C ALA A 239 -17.98 13.06 12.79
N ALA A 240 -19.10 12.74 12.12
CA ALA A 240 -19.59 11.37 11.99
C ALA A 240 -18.66 10.46 11.16
N THR A 241 -17.74 11.03 10.38
CA THR A 241 -16.86 10.27 9.46
C THR A 241 -15.53 9.85 10.11
N ALA A 242 -15.12 10.49 11.22
CA ALA A 242 -13.78 10.33 11.79
C ALA A 242 -13.57 9.05 12.63
N VAL A 243 -14.60 8.21 12.82
CA VAL A 243 -14.56 6.99 13.65
C VAL A 243 -14.65 5.71 12.80
N MET A 244 -14.21 5.77 11.54
CA MET A 244 -14.13 4.58 10.70
C MET A 244 -12.70 4.04 10.68
N GLY A 245 -12.44 3.06 11.54
CA GLY A 245 -11.29 2.17 11.36
C GLY A 245 -11.34 1.52 9.97
N ASN A 246 -10.20 1.09 9.44
CA ASN A 246 -10.12 0.48 8.11
C ASN A 246 -11.05 -0.75 8.00
N PHE A 247 -12.21 -0.58 7.33
CA PHE A 247 -13.12 -1.66 6.96
C PHE A 247 -12.68 -2.33 5.66
N ARG A 248 -13.04 -3.61 5.50
CA ARG A 248 -12.94 -4.27 4.18
C ARG A 248 -13.81 -3.53 3.16
N LYS A 249 -13.36 -3.47 1.90
CA LYS A 249 -14.11 -2.78 0.84
C LYS A 249 -15.43 -3.48 0.47
N LEU A 250 -15.55 -4.79 0.72
CA LEU A 250 -16.75 -5.62 0.47
C LEU A 250 -17.33 -5.48 -0.97
N GLY A 251 -16.49 -5.13 -1.95
CA GLY A 251 -16.91 -4.88 -3.33
C GLY A 251 -17.90 -3.72 -3.49
N ARG A 252 -17.94 -2.76 -2.56
CA ARG A 252 -18.92 -1.65 -2.56
C ARG A 252 -18.24 -0.28 -2.44
N HIS A 253 -18.84 0.74 -3.04
CA HIS A 253 -18.49 2.14 -2.79
C HIS A 253 -18.64 2.50 -1.30
N ALA A 254 -17.91 3.51 -0.85
CA ALA A 254 -17.82 3.86 0.56
C ALA A 254 -19.18 4.18 1.20
N ALA A 255 -19.99 5.03 0.56
CA ALA A 255 -21.31 5.42 1.05
C ALA A 255 -22.26 4.20 1.19
N HIS A 256 -22.36 3.38 0.15
CA HIS A 256 -23.19 2.17 0.17
C HIS A 256 -22.74 1.18 1.27
N ARG A 257 -21.42 1.02 1.44
CA ARG A 257 -20.87 0.16 2.50
C ARG A 257 -21.26 0.64 3.89
N VAL A 258 -21.16 1.95 4.16
CA VAL A 258 -21.57 2.53 5.44
C VAL A 258 -23.06 2.34 5.68
N SER A 259 -23.89 2.66 4.70
CA SER A 259 -25.35 2.49 4.78
C SER A 259 -25.75 1.03 5.10
N MET A 260 -25.10 0.06 4.42
CA MET A 260 -25.30 -1.37 4.67
C MET A 260 -24.88 -1.76 6.09
N LEU A 261 -23.73 -1.31 6.58
CA LEU A 261 -23.26 -1.60 7.94
C LEU A 261 -24.20 -1.02 9.01
N ARG A 262 -24.69 0.21 8.83
CA ARG A 262 -25.67 0.83 9.73
C ARG A 262 -26.93 -0.03 9.84
N THR A 263 -27.43 -0.49 8.71
CA THR A 263 -28.61 -1.38 8.64
C THR A 263 -28.35 -2.71 9.34
N MET A 264 -27.23 -3.40 9.03
CA MET A 264 -26.92 -4.69 9.67
C MET A 264 -26.71 -4.58 11.18
N VAL A 265 -26.10 -3.50 11.67
CA VAL A 265 -25.93 -3.29 13.12
C VAL A 265 -27.28 -3.03 13.79
N SER A 266 -28.14 -2.19 13.20
CA SER A 266 -29.52 -2.00 13.71
C SER A 266 -30.29 -3.31 13.81
N GLN A 267 -30.24 -4.12 12.74
CA GLN A 267 -30.91 -5.42 12.69
C GLN A 267 -30.34 -6.40 13.71
N LEU A 268 -29.01 -6.40 13.92
CA LEU A 268 -28.37 -7.24 14.93
C LEU A 268 -28.80 -6.86 16.35
N VAL A 269 -28.92 -5.57 16.67
CA VAL A 269 -29.41 -5.12 17.99
C VAL A 269 -30.88 -5.47 18.19
N LYS A 270 -31.70 -5.28 17.15
CA LYS A 270 -33.13 -5.58 17.20
C LYS A 270 -33.40 -7.06 17.42
N HIS A 271 -32.78 -7.93 16.62
CA HIS A 271 -33.07 -9.37 16.60
C HIS A 271 -32.10 -10.23 17.41
N GLU A 272 -31.03 -9.65 17.94
CA GLU A 272 -29.95 -10.29 18.70
C GLU A 272 -29.16 -11.41 17.99
N ARG A 273 -29.64 -11.91 16.85
CA ARG A 273 -28.98 -12.88 15.99
C ARG A 273 -29.35 -12.62 14.53
N ILE A 274 -28.36 -12.62 13.65
CA ILE A 274 -28.56 -12.57 12.18
C ILE A 274 -27.65 -13.57 11.47
N GLU A 275 -28.12 -14.15 10.36
CA GLU A 275 -27.30 -14.95 9.45
C GLU A 275 -26.79 -14.10 8.30
N THR A 276 -25.47 -14.08 8.05
CA THR A 276 -24.88 -13.32 6.94
C THR A 276 -23.58 -13.95 6.45
N THR A 277 -22.93 -13.37 5.45
CA THR A 277 -21.64 -13.89 4.97
C THR A 277 -20.53 -13.61 5.98
N VAL A 278 -19.54 -14.51 6.08
CA VAL A 278 -18.41 -14.38 7.03
C VAL A 278 -17.70 -13.03 6.88
N ALA A 279 -17.54 -12.54 5.65
CA ALA A 279 -16.90 -11.25 5.39
C ALA A 279 -17.71 -10.08 5.96
N LYS A 280 -19.04 -10.09 5.82
CA LYS A 280 -19.92 -9.05 6.38
C LYS A 280 -19.98 -9.14 7.90
N ALA A 281 -20.15 -10.33 8.45
CA ALA A 281 -20.22 -10.57 9.89
C ALA A 281 -18.97 -10.04 10.63
N LYS A 282 -17.77 -10.26 10.07
CA LYS A 282 -16.51 -9.74 10.65
C LYS A 282 -16.48 -8.21 10.74
N GLU A 283 -17.06 -7.51 9.76
CA GLU A 283 -17.12 -6.04 9.79
C GLU A 283 -18.22 -5.54 10.74
N VAL A 284 -19.37 -6.22 10.77
CA VAL A 284 -20.47 -5.91 11.71
C VAL A 284 -20.01 -6.07 13.15
N ARG A 285 -19.31 -7.16 13.48
CA ARG A 285 -18.74 -7.43 14.82
C ARG A 285 -18.01 -6.23 15.40
N ARG A 286 -17.07 -5.65 14.63
CA ARG A 286 -16.29 -4.49 15.08
C ARG A 286 -17.16 -3.29 15.43
N LYS A 287 -18.24 -3.09 14.68
CA LYS A 287 -19.10 -1.91 14.85
C LYS A 287 -20.16 -2.13 15.92
N ALA A 288 -20.71 -3.33 16.02
CA ALA A 288 -21.60 -3.74 17.10
C ALA A 288 -20.90 -3.62 18.46
N ASP A 289 -19.67 -4.10 18.57
CA ASP A 289 -18.91 -4.00 19.83
C ASP A 289 -18.67 -2.53 20.23
N GLN A 290 -18.45 -1.63 19.26
CA GLN A 290 -18.35 -0.19 19.52
C GLN A 290 -19.68 0.42 19.99
N MET A 291 -20.81 0.01 19.41
CA MET A 291 -22.13 0.54 19.82
C MET A 291 -22.49 0.10 21.24
N VAL A 292 -22.19 -1.15 21.62
CA VAL A 292 -22.36 -1.61 23.00
C VAL A 292 -21.47 -0.82 23.96
N GLN A 293 -20.23 -0.51 23.57
CA GLN A 293 -19.35 0.31 24.40
C GLN A 293 -19.93 1.71 24.65
N LEU A 294 -20.47 2.36 23.60
CA LEU A 294 -21.16 3.65 23.76
C LEU A 294 -22.37 3.53 24.70
N GLY A 295 -23.12 2.42 24.60
CA GLY A 295 -24.21 2.09 25.52
C GLY A 295 -23.75 2.02 26.98
N LYS A 296 -22.65 1.32 27.25
CA LYS A 296 -22.04 1.20 28.59
C LYS A 296 -21.54 2.53 29.14
N ASP A 297 -21.00 3.40 28.29
CA ASP A 297 -20.50 4.70 28.72
C ASP A 297 -21.65 5.61 29.21
N GLY A 298 -22.87 5.44 28.68
CA GLY A 298 -24.10 6.08 29.19
C GLY A 298 -24.19 7.61 29.07
N THR A 299 -23.19 8.27 28.49
CA THR A 299 -23.16 9.74 28.37
C THR A 299 -24.05 10.25 27.24
N LEU A 300 -24.47 11.52 27.33
CA LEU A 300 -25.26 12.18 26.28
C LEU A 300 -24.48 12.30 24.95
N ASP A 301 -23.16 12.47 24.99
CA ASP A 301 -22.31 12.42 23.78
C ASP A 301 -22.33 11.01 23.16
N SER A 302 -22.19 9.97 23.99
CA SER A 302 -22.25 8.57 23.54
C SER A 302 -23.60 8.27 22.87
N ALA A 303 -24.70 8.76 23.43
CA ALA A 303 -26.04 8.61 22.86
C ALA A 303 -26.17 9.30 21.48
N ARG A 304 -25.70 10.55 21.35
CA ARG A 304 -25.68 11.27 20.06
C ARG A 304 -24.81 10.58 19.01
N ARG A 305 -23.67 10.00 19.41
CA ARG A 305 -22.79 9.26 18.51
C ARG A 305 -23.37 7.92 18.09
N ALA A 306 -24.09 7.24 18.98
CA ALA A 306 -24.80 6.01 18.67
C ALA A 306 -25.98 6.27 17.70
N SER A 307 -26.80 7.31 17.95
CA SER A 307 -27.92 7.68 17.08
C SER A 307 -27.47 8.16 15.69
N ALA A 308 -26.29 8.78 15.60
CA ALA A 308 -25.70 9.14 14.30
C ALA A 308 -25.37 7.92 13.43
N PHE A 309 -25.20 6.72 14.02
CA PHE A 309 -24.83 5.50 13.29
C PHE A 309 -25.98 4.49 13.20
N VAL A 310 -26.57 4.12 14.32
CA VAL A 310 -27.70 3.19 14.38
C VAL A 310 -28.95 3.87 13.82
N ARG A 311 -29.80 3.10 13.15
CA ARG A 311 -31.11 3.54 12.68
C ARG A 311 -32.19 3.04 13.65
N GLY A 312 -33.09 3.93 14.04
CA GLY A 312 -34.22 3.67 14.94
C GLY A 312 -33.93 4.06 16.39
N ASP A 313 -34.86 4.80 17.01
CA ASP A 313 -34.75 5.23 18.40
C ASP A 313 -35.00 4.07 19.38
N ASP A 314 -35.81 3.09 18.96
CA ASP A 314 -36.03 1.81 19.64
C ASP A 314 -34.72 1.03 19.84
N VAL A 315 -33.90 0.98 18.78
CA VAL A 315 -32.61 0.30 18.81
C VAL A 315 -31.61 1.02 19.70
N VAL A 316 -31.62 2.36 19.69
CA VAL A 316 -30.79 3.17 20.59
C VAL A 316 -31.22 2.94 22.04
N HIS A 317 -32.52 2.99 22.33
CA HIS A 317 -33.04 2.70 23.66
C HIS A 317 -32.58 1.33 24.17
N LYS A 318 -32.69 0.28 23.35
CA LYS A 318 -32.24 -1.08 23.69
C LYS A 318 -30.74 -1.18 23.99
N LEU A 319 -29.91 -0.39 23.30
CA LEU A 319 -28.46 -0.33 23.54
C LEU A 319 -28.11 0.23 24.91
N PHE A 320 -28.79 1.30 25.33
CA PHE A 320 -28.51 2.01 26.58
C PHE A 320 -29.21 1.41 27.80
N THR A 321 -30.25 0.60 27.60
CA THR A 321 -30.96 -0.08 28.69
C THR A 321 -30.52 -1.54 28.81
N GLU A 322 -31.04 -2.42 27.97
CA GLU A 322 -30.87 -3.87 28.07
C GLU A 322 -29.41 -4.30 27.88
N LEU A 323 -28.77 -3.87 26.78
CA LEU A 323 -27.41 -4.33 26.44
C LEU A 323 -26.34 -3.69 27.33
N ALA A 324 -26.53 -2.45 27.75
CA ALA A 324 -25.63 -1.79 28.70
C ALA A 324 -25.66 -2.50 30.06
N TYR A 325 -26.85 -2.84 30.56
CA TYR A 325 -27.02 -3.57 31.81
C TYR A 325 -26.43 -4.99 31.71
N ARG A 326 -26.77 -5.73 30.65
CA ARG A 326 -26.30 -7.11 30.42
C ARG A 326 -24.77 -7.23 30.39
N TYR A 327 -24.08 -6.24 29.80
CA TYR A 327 -22.63 -6.29 29.62
C TYR A 327 -21.82 -5.41 30.56
N LYS A 328 -22.39 -4.97 31.69
CA LYS A 328 -21.70 -4.12 32.66
C LYS A 328 -20.33 -4.68 33.04
N ASP A 329 -20.28 -5.96 33.40
CA ASP A 329 -19.08 -6.63 33.91
C ASP A 329 -18.16 -7.20 32.81
N ARG A 330 -18.63 -7.26 31.56
CA ARG A 330 -17.87 -7.80 30.44
C ARG A 330 -16.97 -6.73 29.81
N ALA A 331 -15.66 -6.92 29.86
CA ALA A 331 -14.66 -6.02 29.26
C ALA A 331 -14.38 -6.37 27.78
N GLY A 332 -15.41 -6.27 26.93
CA GLY A 332 -15.34 -6.48 25.48
C GLY A 332 -15.71 -7.89 24.99
N GLY A 333 -15.81 -8.04 23.66
CA GLY A 333 -16.23 -9.29 23.05
C GLY A 333 -17.72 -9.59 23.24
N TYR A 334 -18.56 -8.58 22.99
CA TYR A 334 -20.01 -8.64 23.19
C TYR A 334 -20.72 -9.48 22.13
N THR A 335 -20.10 -9.63 20.96
CA THR A 335 -20.64 -10.41 19.85
C THR A 335 -19.81 -11.66 19.54
N ARG A 336 -20.51 -12.73 19.18
CA ARG A 336 -19.95 -14.00 18.71
C ARG A 336 -20.21 -14.18 17.23
N LEU A 337 -19.24 -14.76 16.53
CA LEU A 337 -19.36 -15.15 15.13
C LEU A 337 -19.12 -16.66 15.02
N LEU A 338 -20.13 -17.38 14.54
CA LEU A 338 -20.08 -18.82 14.30
C LEU A 338 -20.28 -19.08 12.82
N ARG A 339 -19.39 -19.89 12.22
CA ARG A 339 -19.54 -20.30 10.82
C ARG A 339 -20.63 -21.35 10.73
N THR A 340 -21.47 -21.23 9.70
CA THR A 340 -22.60 -22.12 9.46
C THR A 340 -22.31 -22.89 8.17
N ARG A 341 -23.20 -22.80 7.17
CA ARG A 341 -23.10 -23.49 5.89
C ARG A 341 -22.34 -22.68 4.84
N ILE A 342 -21.98 -23.36 3.76
CA ILE A 342 -21.66 -22.69 2.49
C ILE A 342 -22.99 -22.49 1.75
N ARG A 343 -23.23 -21.27 1.25
CA ARG A 343 -24.46 -20.96 0.50
C ARG A 343 -24.44 -21.64 -0.86
N ILE A 344 -25.55 -22.31 -1.18
CA ILE A 344 -25.77 -22.97 -2.47
C ILE A 344 -25.93 -21.90 -3.55
N GLY A 345 -25.24 -22.07 -4.69
CA GLY A 345 -25.24 -21.14 -5.81
C GLY A 345 -23.92 -20.36 -5.95
N ASP A 346 -23.57 -19.54 -4.96
CA ASP A 346 -22.37 -18.70 -5.02
C ASP A 346 -21.22 -19.14 -4.12
N ALA A 347 -21.36 -20.31 -3.49
CA ALA A 347 -20.39 -20.90 -2.57
C ALA A 347 -19.92 -19.93 -1.46
N ALA A 348 -20.74 -18.93 -1.10
CA ALA A 348 -20.35 -17.95 -0.11
C ALA A 348 -20.38 -18.56 1.31
N PRO A 349 -19.31 -18.43 2.11
CA PRO A 349 -19.32 -18.93 3.47
C PRO A 349 -20.24 -18.08 4.35
N MET A 350 -21.22 -18.72 4.97
CA MET A 350 -22.19 -18.09 5.87
C MET A 350 -21.76 -18.21 7.34
N ALA A 351 -22.28 -17.29 8.15
CA ALA A 351 -22.05 -17.24 9.59
C ALA A 351 -23.24 -16.61 10.32
N TYR A 352 -23.55 -17.15 11.48
CA TYR A 352 -24.36 -16.46 12.48
C TYR A 352 -23.48 -15.45 13.22
N ILE A 353 -24.00 -14.24 13.39
CA ILE A 353 -23.49 -13.25 14.34
C ILE A 353 -24.58 -12.96 15.36
N GLU A 354 -24.22 -13.05 16.64
CA GLU A 354 -25.15 -12.91 17.75
C GLU A 354 -24.50 -12.23 18.96
N PHE A 355 -25.35 -11.67 19.83
CA PHE A 355 -24.97 -11.19 21.14
C PHE A 355 -24.77 -12.35 22.13
N VAL A 356 -23.77 -12.20 23.00
CA VAL A 356 -23.37 -13.20 24.03
C VAL A 356 -24.24 -13.04 25.29
N ASP A 357 -24.31 -14.04 26.18
CA ASP A 357 -25.06 -13.97 27.45
C ASP A 357 -26.58 -13.81 27.25
N ARG A 358 -27.12 -14.38 26.18
CA ARG A 358 -28.57 -14.44 25.88
C ARG A 358 -29.13 -15.82 26.17
N GLU A 359 -30.44 -15.88 26.33
CA GLU A 359 -31.17 -17.15 26.29
C GLU A 359 -31.03 -17.81 24.90
N ASN A 360 -30.76 -19.11 24.88
CA ASN A 360 -30.59 -19.94 23.68
C ASN A 360 -29.38 -19.54 22.79
N GLU A 361 -28.22 -19.23 23.37
CA GLU A 361 -26.99 -19.02 22.58
C GLU A 361 -26.50 -20.31 21.90
N LEU A 362 -25.93 -20.21 20.70
CA LEU A 362 -25.52 -21.38 19.91
C LEU A 362 -24.33 -22.12 20.53
N ARG A 363 -23.50 -21.40 21.28
CA ARG A 363 -22.38 -21.94 22.03
C ARG A 363 -22.30 -21.17 23.32
N GLU A 364 -22.13 -21.87 24.43
CA GLU A 364 -22.04 -21.23 25.74
C GLU A 364 -20.86 -20.27 25.83
N ALA A 365 -21.08 -19.14 26.49
CA ALA A 365 -20.08 -18.13 26.77
C ALA A 365 -19.25 -18.48 28.00
N LYS A 366 -17.99 -18.06 27.98
CA LYS A 366 -17.25 -17.98 29.23
C LYS A 366 -17.86 -16.86 30.08
N PRO A 367 -17.94 -17.03 31.41
CA PRO A 367 -18.45 -16.00 32.30
C PRO A 367 -17.64 -14.70 32.15
N ALA A 368 -18.27 -13.57 32.41
CA ALA A 368 -17.61 -12.28 32.33
C ALA A 368 -16.53 -12.18 33.43
N THR A 369 -15.27 -12.24 33.03
CA THR A 369 -14.13 -12.00 33.93
C THR A 369 -13.62 -10.58 33.73
N PRO A 370 -13.43 -9.79 34.80
CA PRO A 370 -12.80 -8.48 34.69
C PRO A 370 -11.38 -8.60 34.13
N GLN A 371 -10.95 -7.62 33.32
CA GLN A 371 -9.60 -7.62 32.77
C GLN A 371 -8.57 -7.42 33.89
N PRO A 372 -7.46 -8.20 33.90
CA PRO A 372 -6.37 -7.92 34.82
C PRO A 372 -5.77 -6.54 34.52
N PRO A 373 -5.22 -5.85 35.54
CA PRO A 373 -4.55 -4.57 35.33
C PRO A 373 -3.36 -4.73 34.36
N GLN A 374 -3.09 -3.68 33.59
CA GLN A 374 -1.98 -3.69 32.64
C GLN A 374 -0.64 -3.78 33.40
N ARG A 375 0.20 -4.73 32.99
CA ARG A 375 1.58 -4.86 33.47
C ARG A 375 2.53 -4.22 32.47
N ALA A 376 3.62 -3.64 32.97
CA ALA A 376 4.68 -3.14 32.10
C ALA A 376 5.20 -4.30 31.21
N PRO A 377 5.33 -4.09 29.88
CA PRO A 377 5.89 -5.10 29.00
C PRO A 377 7.37 -5.29 29.35
N LEU A 378 7.76 -6.53 29.67
CA LEU A 378 9.16 -6.91 29.83
C LEU A 378 9.73 -7.28 28.46
N ASP A 379 10.96 -6.88 28.19
CA ASP A 379 11.68 -7.31 27.00
C ASP A 379 11.82 -8.84 26.99
N PRO A 380 11.65 -9.52 25.84
CA PRO A 380 11.74 -10.98 25.76
C PRO A 380 13.06 -11.53 26.29
N TRP A 381 14.15 -10.79 26.07
CA TRP A 381 15.48 -11.14 26.57
C TRP A 381 15.58 -10.98 28.10
N ALA A 382 15.01 -9.91 28.66
CA ALA A 382 14.94 -9.70 30.11
C ALA A 382 14.10 -10.79 30.80
N ARG A 383 13.04 -11.28 30.14
CA ARG A 383 12.22 -12.40 30.63
C ARG A 383 13.02 -13.72 30.69
N SER A 384 13.89 -13.97 29.72
CA SER A 384 14.79 -15.14 29.71
C SER A 384 15.82 -15.06 30.84
N CYS A 385 16.49 -13.92 31.02
CA CYS A 385 17.44 -13.72 32.12
C CYS A 385 16.77 -13.84 33.50
N ALA A 386 15.57 -13.28 33.66
CA ALA A 386 14.79 -13.43 34.88
C ALA A 386 14.42 -14.90 35.12
N SER A 387 14.01 -15.67 34.11
CA SER A 387 13.71 -17.10 34.29
C SER A 387 14.94 -17.94 34.65
N GLN A 388 16.14 -17.54 34.19
CA GLN A 388 17.40 -18.21 34.51
C GLN A 388 17.85 -17.94 35.95
N GLN A 389 17.55 -16.76 36.51
CA GLN A 389 17.84 -16.44 37.92
C GLN A 389 17.07 -17.31 38.92
N TRP A 390 15.91 -17.85 38.52
CA TRP A 390 15.08 -18.73 39.34
C TRP A 390 15.20 -20.20 38.93
N ALA A 391 16.01 -20.51 37.91
CA ALA A 391 16.33 -21.89 37.56
C ALA A 391 17.32 -22.43 38.60
N GLY A 392 16.94 -23.49 39.31
CA GLY A 392 17.85 -24.20 40.22
C GLY A 392 19.12 -24.65 39.49
N PRO A 393 20.22 -24.90 40.24
CA PRO A 393 21.50 -25.28 39.63
C PRO A 393 21.28 -26.48 38.70
N LYS A 394 21.75 -26.36 37.46
CA LYS A 394 21.72 -27.47 36.50
C LYS A 394 22.53 -28.61 37.12
N VAL A 395 21.85 -29.68 37.53
CA VAL A 395 22.52 -30.93 37.91
C VAL A 395 23.21 -31.43 36.65
N SER A 396 24.53 -31.24 36.58
CA SER A 396 25.34 -31.89 35.56
C SER A 396 25.34 -33.38 35.89
N HIS A 397 24.53 -34.17 35.19
CA HIS A 397 24.79 -35.59 35.12
C HIS A 397 26.10 -35.76 34.36
N ASN A 398 27.19 -35.86 35.13
CA ASN A 398 28.44 -36.39 34.62
C ASN A 398 28.13 -37.84 34.28
N SER A 399 27.97 -38.16 33.00
CA SER A 399 27.98 -39.54 32.53
C SER A 399 29.41 -40.04 32.67
N GLY A 400 29.77 -40.40 33.91
CA GLY A 400 30.97 -41.15 34.21
C GLY A 400 30.86 -42.50 33.53
N THR A 401 31.70 -42.68 32.52
CA THR A 401 32.24 -43.97 32.14
C THR A 401 32.76 -44.71 33.37
N GLU A 402 32.04 -45.74 33.81
CA GLU A 402 32.62 -46.87 34.51
C GLU A 402 32.43 -48.09 33.61
N GLY A 403 33.50 -48.41 32.88
CA GLY A 403 33.70 -49.75 32.37
C GLY A 403 34.57 -50.50 33.36
N LEU A 404 33.99 -51.52 33.99
CA LEU A 404 34.50 -52.88 34.23
C LEU A 404 33.70 -53.56 35.34
#